data_AF-A0A3D0VS92-F1
#
_entry.id   AF-A0A3D0VS92-F1
#
_cell.length_a   1.000
_cell.length_b   1.000
_cell.length_c   1.000
_cell.angle_alpha   90.00
_cell.angle_beta   90.00
_cell.angle_gamma   90.00
#
_symmetry.space_group_name_H-M   'P 1'
#
loop_
_entity.id
_entity.type
_entity.pdbx_description
1 polymer ?
#
loop_
_entity_poly.entity_id
_entity_poly.type
_entity_poly.pdbx_seq_one_letter_code
_entity_poly.pdbx_strand_id
1 'polypeptide(L)' 'MNEPDEQIFEKEIRYFVDLDLATNAICRWSFDLREKLAKEKLKPGYHRIFITKGQYNKLVQKASEIRKK' A
#
# COMPACT_ATOMS: atom_id res chain seq x y z
N MET A 1 10.06 -26.77 -2.88
CA MET A 1 10.30 -25.32 -2.66
C MET A 1 10.23 -25.11 -1.16
N ASN A 2 11.26 -24.53 -0.57
CA ASN A 2 11.41 -24.47 0.88
C ASN A 2 10.56 -23.31 1.44
N GLU A 3 9.74 -23.59 2.45
CA GLU A 3 8.90 -22.66 3.22
C GLU A 3 9.59 -21.39 3.83
N PRO A 4 10.92 -21.32 4.08
CA PRO A 4 11.55 -20.12 4.64
C PRO A 4 11.50 -18.89 3.72
N ASP A 5 11.58 -19.10 2.40
CA ASP A 5 11.70 -18.00 1.44
C ASP A 5 10.39 -17.21 1.30
N GLU A 6 9.24 -17.89 1.42
CA GLU A 6 7.92 -17.24 1.42
C GLU A 6 7.68 -16.40 2.68
N GLN A 7 8.10 -16.88 3.86
CA GLN A 7 7.94 -16.13 5.11
C GLN A 7 8.85 -14.89 5.15
N ILE A 8 10.05 -14.98 4.58
CA ILE A 8 10.94 -13.83 4.42
C ILE A 8 10.34 -12.82 3.44
N PHE A 9 9.77 -13.30 2.33
CA PHE A 9 9.12 -12.46 1.34
C PHE A 9 7.93 -11.69 1.93
N GLU A 10 7.08 -12.34 2.74
CA GLU A 10 5.95 -11.67 3.39
C GLU A 10 6.39 -10.59 4.39
N LYS A 11 7.53 -10.78 5.07
CA LYS A 11 8.11 -9.76 5.98
C LYS A 11 8.61 -8.51 5.24
N GLU A 12 8.86 -8.59 3.95
CA GLU A 12 9.32 -7.44 3.14
C GLU A 12 8.19 -6.70 2.42
N ILE A 13 6.96 -7.23 2.43
CA ILE A 13 5.80 -6.52 1.89
C ILE A 13 5.43 -5.35 2.82
N ARG A 14 5.16 -4.19 2.21
CA ARG A 14 4.62 -3.02 2.90
C ARG A 14 3.34 -2.58 2.19
N TYR A 15 2.31 -2.31 2.98
CA TYR A 15 1.05 -1.77 2.52
C TYR A 15 1.07 -0.26 2.72
N PHE A 16 0.45 0.49 1.81
CA PHE A 16 0.52 1.95 1.85
C PHE A 16 -0.69 2.64 1.21
N VAL A 17 -0.80 3.92 1.54
CA VAL A 17 -1.70 4.90 0.90
C VAL A 17 -0.85 6.09 0.46
N ASP A 18 -0.97 6.47 -0.81
CA ASP A 18 -0.39 7.69 -1.35
C ASP A 18 -1.46 8.79 -1.37
N LEU A 19 -1.12 9.94 -0.81
CA LEU A 19 -1.95 11.13 -0.68
C LEU A 19 -1.39 12.24 -1.57
N ASP A 20 -2.28 13.04 -2.16
CA ASP A 20 -1.95 14.36 -2.69
C ASP A 20 -2.22 15.40 -1.58
N LEU A 21 -1.14 16.01 -1.08
CA LEU A 21 -1.20 16.99 0.00
C LEU A 21 -1.81 18.33 -0.44
N ALA A 22 -1.85 18.63 -1.74
CA ALA A 22 -2.45 19.87 -2.23
C ALA A 22 -3.98 19.81 -2.19
N THR A 23 -4.54 18.62 -2.46
CA THR A 23 -5.99 18.41 -2.55
C THR A 23 -6.59 17.67 -1.37
N ASN A 24 -5.75 17.15 -0.46
CA ASN A 24 -6.14 16.24 0.62
C ASN A 24 -6.83 14.96 0.11
N ALA A 25 -6.51 14.54 -1.12
CA ALA A 25 -7.13 13.38 -1.76
C ALA A 25 -6.23 12.14 -1.64
N ILE A 26 -6.85 10.96 -1.54
CA ILE A 26 -6.15 9.69 -1.71
C ILE A 26 -5.94 9.45 -3.21
N CYS A 27 -4.68 9.29 -3.63
CA CYS A 27 -4.35 9.03 -5.02
C CYS A 27 -4.38 7.54 -5.36
N ARG A 28 -3.84 6.71 -4.47
CA ARG A 28 -3.88 5.24 -4.57
C ARG A 28 -3.58 4.59 -3.24
N TRP A 29 -3.97 3.34 -3.09
CA TRP A 29 -3.48 2.44 -2.04
C TRP A 29 -3.05 1.11 -2.68
N SER A 30 -1.96 0.54 -2.17
CA SER A 30 -1.41 -0.71 -2.71
C SER A 30 -0.45 -1.37 -1.72
N PHE A 31 0.28 -2.37 -2.18
CA PHE A 31 1.37 -3.01 -1.48
C PHE A 31 2.52 -3.35 -2.44
N ASP A 32 3.75 -3.30 -1.94
CA ASP A 32 4.93 -3.76 -2.68
C ASP A 32 6.07 -4.10 -1.71
N LEU A 33 7.19 -4.57 -2.25
CA LEU A 33 8.41 -4.83 -1.50
C LEU A 33 9.03 -3.53 -0.99
N ARG A 34 9.49 -3.55 0.26
CA ARG A 34 10.16 -2.44 0.93
C ARG A 34 11.25 -1.80 0.08
N GLU A 35 12.10 -2.61 -0.56
CA GLU A 35 13.21 -2.11 -1.39
C GLU A 35 12.74 -1.34 -2.62
N LYS A 36 11.66 -1.80 -3.27
CA LYS A 36 11.07 -1.11 -4.42
C LYS A 36 10.49 0.22 -4.00
N LEU A 37 9.76 0.24 -2.89
CA LEU A 37 9.16 1.46 -2.35
C LEU A 37 10.21 2.47 -1.88
N ALA A 38 11.36 2.01 -1.38
CA ALA A 38 12.48 2.89 -1.02
C ALA A 38 13.14 3.58 -2.22
N LYS A 39 13.08 2.96 -3.41
CA LYS A 39 13.63 3.51 -4.66
C LYS A 39 12.61 4.32 -5.44
N GLU A 40 11.32 4.15 -5.14
CA GLU A 40 10.25 4.84 -5.83
C GLU A 40 10.23 6.33 -5.50
N LYS A 41 10.24 7.17 -6.54
CA LYS A 41 10.05 8.62 -6.40
C LYS A 41 8.58 8.97 -6.61
N LEU A 42 7.97 9.55 -5.59
CA LEU A 42 6.62 10.11 -5.69
C LEU A 42 6.64 11.43 -6.47
N LYS A 43 5.48 11.80 -7.02
CA LYS A 43 5.29 13.12 -7.62
C LYS A 43 5.47 14.22 -6.55
N PRO A 44 5.91 15.43 -6.92
CA PRO A 44 5.90 16.56 -5.99
C PRO A 44 4.51 16.77 -5.37
N GLY A 45 4.47 17.06 -4.07
CA GLY A 45 3.22 17.21 -3.32
C GLY A 45 2.55 15.90 -2.89
N TYR A 46 3.07 14.74 -3.32
CA TYR A 46 2.53 13.45 -2.91
C TYR A 46 3.27 12.93 -1.69
N HIS A 47 2.55 12.30 -0.77
CA HIS A 47 3.12 11.67 0.42
C HIS A 47 2.60 10.26 0.61
N ARG A 48 3.48 9.36 1.05
CA ARG A 48 3.15 7.96 1.32
C ARG A 48 3.04 7.70 2.81
N ILE A 49 1.91 7.13 3.22
CA ILE A 49 1.71 6.62 4.58
C ILE A 49 1.71 5.10 4.52
N PHE A 50 2.59 4.48 5.31
CA PHE A 50 2.58 3.03 5.49
C PHE A 50 1.49 2.62 6.46
N ILE A 51 0.78 1.55 6.12
CA ILE A 51 -0.31 0.98 6.91
C ILE A 51 -0.07 -0.51 7.14
N THR A 52 -0.77 -1.07 8.13
CA THR A 52 -0.77 -2.51 8.38
C THR A 52 -1.60 -3.27 7.34
N LYS A 53 -1.32 -4.58 7.15
CA LYS A 53 -2.13 -5.49 6.30
C LYS A 53 -3.62 -5.43 6.68
N GLY A 54 -3.92 -5.40 7.98
CA GLY A 54 -5.30 -5.30 8.47
C GLY A 54 -6.00 -3.98 8.08
N GLN A 55 -5.30 -2.86 8.14
CA GLN A 55 -5.84 -1.57 7.69
C GLN A 55 -6.05 -1.55 6.16
N TYR A 56 -5.10 -2.09 5.39
CA TYR A 56 -5.23 -2.22 3.94
C TYR A 56 -6.44 -3.08 3.56
N ASN A 57 -6.63 -4.23 4.21
CA ASN A 57 -7.76 -5.11 3.95
C ASN A 57 -9.11 -4.41 4.19
N LYS A 58 -9.21 -3.58 5.23
CA LYS A 58 -10.41 -2.77 5.50
C LYS A 58 -10.70 -1.79 4.36
N LEU A 59 -9.67 -1.13 3.81
CA LEU A 59 -9.82 -0.23 2.65
C LEU A 59 -10.31 -0.99 1.40
N VAL A 60 -9.68 -2.12 1.09
CA VAL A 60 -10.05 -2.95 -0.07
C VAL A 60 -11.48 -3.46 0.06
N GLN A 61 -11.88 -3.93 1.24
CA GLN A 61 -13.24 -4.39 1.50
C GLN A 61 -14.26 -3.27 1.26
N LYS A 62 -14.03 -2.09 1.84
CA LYS A 62 -14.93 -0.93 1.67
C LYS A 62 -15.02 -0.49 0.21
N ALA A 63 -13.90 -0.48 -0.51
CA ALA A 63 -13.90 -0.15 -1.94
C ALA A 63 -14.68 -1.19 -2.77
N SER A 64 -14.58 -2.47 -2.44
CA SER A 64 -15.35 -3.55 -3.07
C SER A 64 -16.86 -3.40 -2.82
N GLU A 65 -17.26 -3.03 -1.58
CA GLU A 65 -18.65 -2.77 -1.22
C GLU A 65 -19.28 -1.62 -2.03
N ILE A 66 -18.50 -0.58 -2.34
CA ILE A 66 -18.95 0.55 -3.17
C ILE A 66 -19.16 0.12 -4.63
N ARG A 67 -18.24 -0.67 -5.20
CA ARG A 67 -18.29 -1.10 -6.61
C ARG A 67 -19.42 -2.09 -6.93
N LYS A 68 -20.01 -2.72 -5.92
CA LYS A 68 -21.13 -3.66 -6.06
C LYS A 68 -22.51 -2.97 -6.08
N LYS A 69 -22.55 -1.65 -5.85
CA LYS A 69 -23.74 -0.81 -5.99
C LYS A 69 -23.73 -0.13 -7.35
#